data_AF-A0A520DXB5-F1
#
_entry.id   AF-A0A520DXB5-F1
#
_cell.length_a   1.000
_cell.length_b   1.000
_cell.length_c   1.000
_cell.angle_alpha   90.00
_cell.angle_beta   90.00
_cell.angle_gamma   90.00
#
_symmetry.space_group_name_H-M   'P 1'
#
loop_
_entity.id
_entity.type
_entity.pdbx_description
1 polymer ?
#
loop_
_entity_poly.entity_id
_entity_poly.type
_entity_poly.pdbx_seq_one_letter_code
_entity_poly.pdbx_strand_id
1 'polypeptide(L)' 'ILYAPDYLINAGGIISCYSELTGFGKKRTIQLTENIYDATREVIKLSKSENIPTNLAASRIAEKRIEDIKKIKSSY' A
#
# COMPACT_ATOMS: atom_id res chain seq x y z
N ILE A 1 5.68 -10.92 18.12
CA ILE A 1 4.28 -10.72 17.71
C ILE A 1 4.30 -10.28 16.25
N LEU A 2 3.46 -10.87 15.40
CA LEU A 2 3.31 -10.42 14.01
C LEU A 2 2.28 -9.27 14.01
N TYR A 3 2.69 -8.11 13.52
CA TYR A 3 1.89 -6.89 13.52
C TYR A 3 1.78 -6.32 12.11
N ALA A 4 0.55 -6.11 11.64
CA ALA A 4 0.27 -5.37 10.41
C ALA A 4 0.02 -3.89 10.76
N PRO A 5 0.68 -2.93 10.09
CA PRO A 5 0.43 -1.51 10.31
C PRO A 5 -1.04 -1.13 10.11
N ASP A 6 -1.57 -0.30 10.98
CA ASP A 6 -2.97 0.14 11.01
C ASP A 6 -3.38 0.89 9.73
N TYR A 7 -2.56 1.84 9.27
CA TYR A 7 -2.80 2.60 8.05
C TYR A 7 -2.74 1.75 6.78
N LEU A 8 -2.07 0.59 6.84
CA LEU A 8 -2.01 -0.37 5.75
C LEU A 8 -3.27 -1.24 5.73
N ILE A 9 -3.59 -1.88 6.86
CA ILE A 9 -4.69 -2.86 6.91
C ILE A 9 -6.06 -2.19 6.74
N ASN A 10 -6.19 -0.93 7.18
CA ASN A 10 -7.43 -0.15 7.09
C ASN A 10 -7.55 0.68 5.78
N ALA A 11 -6.62 0.52 4.82
CA ALA A 11 -6.60 1.31 3.59
C ALA A 11 -7.84 1.15 2.70
N GLY A 12 -8.66 0.12 2.93
CA GLY A 12 -9.88 -0.15 2.18
C GLY A 12 -10.89 1.00 2.19
N GLY A 13 -10.98 1.77 3.29
CA GLY A 13 -11.86 2.94 3.35
C GLY A 13 -11.48 4.02 2.34
N ILE A 14 -10.19 4.35 2.24
CA ILE A 14 -9.68 5.33 1.28
C ILE A 14 -9.81 4.81 -0.16
N ILE A 15 -9.60 3.51 -0.39
CA ILE A 15 -9.82 2.88 -1.71
C ILE A 15 -11.29 2.98 -2.13
N SER A 16 -12.23 2.82 -1.20
CA SER A 16 -13.66 3.00 -1.46
C SER A 16 -13.99 4.45 -1.82
N CYS A 17 -13.54 5.42 -1.02
CA CYS A 17 -13.75 6.83 -1.31
C CYS A 17 -13.15 7.24 -2.67
N TYR A 18 -11.95 6.74 -3.01
CA TYR A 18 -11.36 6.96 -4.33
C TYR A 18 -12.20 6.34 -5.45
N SER A 19 -12.74 5.14 -5.23
CA SER A 19 -13.63 4.50 -6.19
C SER A 19 -14.90 5.29 -6.44
N GLU A 20 -15.47 5.92 -5.41
CA GLU A 20 -16.64 6.80 -5.53
C GLU A 20 -16.32 8.03 -6.38
N LEU A 21 -15.15 8.64 -6.18
CA LEU A 21 -14.70 9.80 -6.96
C LEU A 21 -14.44 9.48 -8.43
N THR A 22 -13.94 8.28 -8.74
CA THR A 22 -13.64 7.86 -10.12
C THR A 22 -14.80 7.17 -10.82
N GLY A 23 -15.90 6.89 -10.11
CA GLY A 23 -17.04 6.13 -10.63
C GLY A 23 -16.73 4.63 -10.82
N PHE A 24 -15.75 4.09 -10.10
CA PHE A 24 -15.50 2.65 -10.12
C PHE A 24 -16.65 1.89 -9.46
N GLY A 25 -17.22 0.91 -10.18
CA GLY A 25 -18.23 0.03 -9.62
C GLY A 25 -17.66 -0.93 -8.58
N LYS A 26 -18.55 -1.47 -7.73
CA LYS A 26 -18.22 -2.37 -6.59
C LYS A 26 -17.20 -3.46 -6.92
N LYS A 27 -17.33 -4.13 -8.08
CA LYS A 27 -16.41 -5.19 -8.51
C LYS A 27 -14.97 -4.68 -8.59
N ARG A 28 -14.76 -3.49 -9.15
CA ARG A 28 -13.42 -2.92 -9.30
C ARG A 28 -12.88 -2.43 -7.96
N THR A 29 -13.71 -1.85 -7.10
CA THR A 29 -13.33 -1.46 -5.74
C THR A 29 -12.82 -2.64 -4.93
N ILE A 30 -13.53 -3.78 -4.97
CA ILE A 30 -13.09 -5.02 -4.28
C ILE A 30 -11.73 -5.47 -4.80
N GLN A 31 -11.55 -5.51 -6.12
CA GLN A 31 -10.26 -5.86 -6.74
C GLN A 31 -9.11 -4.93 -6.32
N LEU A 32 -9.39 -3.63 -6.13
CA LEU A 32 -8.37 -2.68 -5.65
C LEU A 32 -8.03 -2.95 -4.18
N THR A 33 -9.03 -3.25 -3.35
CA THR A 33 -8.87 -3.58 -1.94
C THR A 33 -8.11 -4.89 -1.73
N GLU A 34 -8.23 -5.87 -2.64
CA GLU A 34 -7.46 -7.13 -2.60
C GLU A 34 -5.95 -6.89 -2.58
N ASN A 35 -5.46 -5.79 -3.16
CA ASN A 35 -4.03 -5.44 -3.12
C ASN A 35 -3.49 -5.16 -1.70
N ILE A 36 -4.36 -4.94 -0.70
CA ILE A 36 -3.93 -4.82 0.71
C ILE A 36 -3.25 -6.10 1.18
N TYR A 37 -3.70 -7.26 0.71
CA TYR A 37 -3.07 -8.54 1.03
C TYR A 37 -1.61 -8.58 0.57
N ASP A 38 -1.37 -8.25 -0.71
CA ASP A 38 -0.03 -8.27 -1.29
C ASP A 38 0.88 -7.22 -0.67
N ALA A 39 0.38 -6.00 -0.45
CA ALA A 39 1.12 -4.94 0.22
C ALA A 39 1.52 -5.35 1.66
N THR A 40 0.61 -5.97 2.42
CA THR A 40 0.91 -6.51 3.75
C THR A 40 1.98 -7.59 3.69
N ARG A 41 1.93 -8.47 2.69
CA ARG A 41 2.93 -9.51 2.48
C ARG A 41 4.30 -8.93 2.16
N GLU A 42 4.38 -7.89 1.33
CA GLU A 42 5.64 -7.19 1.05
C GLU A 42 6.22 -6.52 2.28
N VAL A 43 5.39 -5.86 3.09
CA VAL A 43 5.80 -5.24 4.37
C VAL A 43 6.41 -6.27 5.32
N ILE A 44 5.75 -7.43 5.49
CA ILE A 44 6.25 -8.50 6.36
C ILE A 44 7.58 -9.07 5.82
N LYS A 45 7.69 -9.25 4.50
CA LYS A 45 8.93 -9.72 3.87
C LYS A 45 10.08 -8.75 4.10
N LEU A 46 9.87 -7.46 3.85
CA LEU A 46 10.90 -6.43 4.01
C LEU A 46 11.32 -6.28 5.47
N SER A 47 10.34 -6.26 6.38
CA SER A 47 10.57 -6.27 7.82
C SER A 47 11.48 -7.43 8.24
N LYS A 48 11.20 -8.64 7.72
CA LYS A 48 12.02 -9.82 8.00
C LYS A 48 13.41 -9.76 7.37
N SER A 49 13.54 -9.29 6.13
CA SER A 49 14.83 -9.26 5.43
C SER A 49 15.79 -8.22 5.98
N GLU A 50 15.27 -7.06 6.41
CA GLU A 50 16.07 -5.94 6.93
C GLU A 50 16.12 -5.88 8.45
N ASN A 51 15.43 -6.81 9.14
CA ASN A 51 15.31 -6.85 10.60
C ASN A 51 14.81 -5.52 11.19
N ILE A 52 13.75 -4.97 10.61
CA ILE A 52 13.11 -3.72 11.03
C ILE A 52 11.64 -3.93 11.40
N PRO A 53 11.04 -3.08 12.25
CA PRO A 53 9.61 -3.12 12.53
C PRO A 53 8.74 -2.95 11.26
N THR A 54 7.56 -3.59 11.23
CA THR A 54 6.67 -3.57 10.06
C THR A 54 6.13 -2.17 9.74
N ASN A 55 5.96 -1.29 10.72
CA ASN A 55 5.58 0.11 10.48
C ASN A 55 6.67 0.87 9.71
N LEU A 56 7.95 0.63 10.02
CA LEU A 56 9.06 1.25 9.30
C LEU A 56 9.20 0.65 7.89
N ALA A 57 9.04 -0.67 7.75
CA ALA A 57 9.06 -1.33 6.45
C ALA A 57 7.95 -0.80 5.52
N ALA A 58 6.73 -0.61 6.04
CA ALA A 58 5.62 -0.03 5.29
C ALA A 58 5.89 1.43 4.87
N SER A 59 6.46 2.26 5.75
CA SER A 59 6.88 3.62 5.40
C SER A 59 7.92 3.62 4.27
N ARG A 60 8.95 2.77 4.35
CA ARG A 60 9.98 2.66 3.29
C ARG A 60 9.40 2.24 1.94
N ILE A 61 8.48 1.28 1.92
CA ILE A 61 7.81 0.85 0.67
C ILE A 61 7.00 2.00 0.08
N ALA A 62 6.26 2.74 0.91
CA ALA A 62 5.47 3.88 0.46
C ALA A 62 6.36 5.02 -0.08
N GLU A 63 7.42 5.39 0.64
CA GLU A 63 8.39 6.41 0.24
C GLU A 63 9.07 6.05 -1.09
N LYS A 64 9.57 4.82 -1.20
CA LYS A 64 10.18 4.31 -2.44
C LYS A 64 9.21 4.42 -3.63
N ARG A 65 7.95 4.02 -3.45
CA ARG A 65 6.93 4.14 -4.51
C ARG A 65 6.70 5.59 -4.93
N ILE A 66 6.66 6.53 -3.99
CA ILE A 66 6.51 7.96 -4.29
C ILE A 66 7.71 8.47 -5.08
N GLU A 67 8.93 8.12 -4.65
CA GLU A 67 10.17 8.48 -5.35
C GLU A 67 10.23 7.91 -6.77
N ASP A 68 9.90 6.64 -6.95
CA ASP A 68 9.92 5.97 -8.25
C ASP A 68 8.93 6.64 -9.22
N ILE A 69 7.71 6.96 -8.77
CA ILE A 69 6.73 7.68 -9.58
C ILE A 69 7.18 9.12 -9.88
N LYS A 70 7.82 9.80 -8.92
CA LYS A 70 8.37 11.15 -9.13
C LYS A 70 9.44 11.14 -10.22
N LYS A 71 10.38 10.20 -10.18
CA LYS A 71 11.44 10.05 -11.19
C LYS A 71 10.87 9.85 -12.59
N ILE A 72 9.84 9.01 -12.72
CA ILE A 72 9.16 8.78 -14.00
C ILE A 72 8.56 10.08 -14.53
N LYS A 73 7.83 10.82 -13.68
CA LYS A 73 7.16 12.07 -14.10
C LYS A 73 8.12 13.23 -14.40
N SER A 74 9.30 13.27 -13.79
CA SER A 74 10.30 14.32 -14.05
C SER A 74 11.17 14.04 -15.29
N SER A 75 11.12 12.84 -15.84
CA SER A 75 11.85 12.47 -17.07
C SER A 75 11.06 12.76 -18.35
N TYR A 76 9.81 13.23 -18.23
CA TYR A 76 8.96 13.74 -19.31
C TYR A 76 8.73 15.24 -19.12
#